data_AF-A0A9D2ILR9-F1
#
_entry.id   AF-A0A9D2ILR9-F1
#
_cell.length_a   1.000
_cell.length_b   1.000
_cell.length_c   1.000
_cell.angle_alpha   90.00
_cell.angle_beta   90.00
_cell.angle_gamma   90.00
#
_symmetry.space_group_name_H-M   'P 1'
#
loop_
_entity.id
_entity.type
_entity.pdbx_description
1 polymer ?
#
loop_
_entity_poly.entity_id
_entity_poly.type
_entity_poly.pdbx_seq_one_letter_code
_entity_poly.pdbx_strand_id
1 'polypeptide(L)' 'MKKNEQPQEMTYAAAMAELESILAKMNEPDPDIDSLAQQVTRAGELIRFCRERLLKAEAEVTEALNGQEEGARQE' A
#
# COMPACT_ATOMS: atom_id res chain seq x y z
N MET A 1 -5.33 28.36 10.80
CA MET A 1 -5.47 26.93 10.43
C MET A 1 -4.07 26.39 10.19
N LYS A 2 -3.55 25.52 11.06
CA LYS A 2 -2.16 25.05 11.00
C LYS A 2 -2.06 23.92 9.96
N LYS A 3 -1.42 24.21 8.83
CA LYS A 3 -1.10 23.22 7.78
C LYS A 3 0.11 22.43 8.29
N ASN A 4 -0.12 21.26 8.86
CA ASN A 4 0.95 20.36 9.30
C ASN A 4 1.48 19.64 8.07
N GLU A 5 2.51 20.20 7.44
CA GLU A 5 3.28 19.55 6.37
C GLU A 5 4.27 18.58 7.02
N GLN A 6 3.79 17.37 7.32
CA GLN A 6 4.68 16.25 7.61
C GLN A 6 5.26 15.75 6.28
N PRO A 7 6.56 15.37 6.22
CA PRO A 7 7.13 14.73 5.05
C PRO A 7 6.24 13.53 4.73
N GLN A 8 5.75 13.46 3.48
CA GLN A 8 4.81 12.44 3.03
C GLN A 8 5.48 11.06 3.07
N GLU A 9 5.61 10.48 4.25
CA GLU A 9 5.73 9.04 4.36
C GLU A 9 4.47 8.47 3.71
N MET A 10 4.66 7.73 2.63
CA MET A 10 3.57 7.13 1.90
C MET A 10 2.77 6.26 2.88
N THR A 11 1.52 6.63 3.13
CA THR A 11 0.61 5.87 3.98
C THR A 11 -0.18 4.91 3.12
N TYR A 12 -0.73 3.85 3.71
CA TYR A 12 -1.62 2.94 2.99
C TYR A 12 -2.81 3.71 2.37
N ALA A 13 -3.41 4.64 3.11
CA ALA A 13 -4.51 5.46 2.63
C ALA A 13 -4.10 6.36 1.44
N ALA A 14 -2.91 6.97 1.49
CA ALA A 14 -2.39 7.76 0.38
C ALA A 14 -2.13 6.90 -0.87
N ALA A 15 -1.54 5.72 -0.70
CA ALA A 15 -1.30 4.78 -1.79
C ALA A 15 -2.62 4.30 -2.44
N MET A 16 -3.65 4.06 -1.64
CA MET A 16 -4.99 3.71 -2.14
C MET A 16 -5.65 4.85 -2.91
N ALA A 17 -5.58 6.08 -2.41
CA ALA A 17 -6.12 7.25 -3.11
C ALA A 17 -5.39 7.48 -4.46
N GLU A 18 -4.08 7.24 -4.50
CA GLU A 18 -3.30 7.33 -5.74
C GLU A 18 -3.70 6.21 -6.73
N LEU A 19 -3.91 4.98 -6.26
CA LEU A 19 -4.41 3.87 -7.09
C LEU A 19 -5.78 4.18 -7.70
N GLU A 20 -6.71 4.76 -6.93
CA GLU A 20 -8.02 5.18 -7.44
C GLU A 20 -7.89 6.27 -8.51
N SER A 21 -6.97 7.23 -8.31
CA SER A 21 -6.70 8.26 -9.31
C SER A 21 -6.11 7.69 -10.60
N ILE A 22 -5.23 6.69 -10.49
CA ILE A 22 -4.66 5.99 -11.65
C ILE A 22 -5.79 5.24 -12.38
N LEU A 23 -6.62 4.50 -11.66
CA LEU A 23 -7.79 3.80 -12.23
C LEU A 23 -8.73 4.75 -12.99
N ALA A 24 -9.01 5.92 -12.44
CA ALA A 24 -9.84 6.92 -13.09
C ALA A 24 -9.24 7.41 -14.42
N LYS A 25 -7.94 7.71 -14.42
CA LYS A 25 -7.21 8.14 -15.63
C LYS A 25 -7.09 7.05 -16.68
N MET A 26 -6.92 5.79 -16.28
CA MET A 26 -6.90 4.65 -17.19
C MET A 26 -8.25 4.41 -17.87
N ASN A 27 -9.35 4.85 -17.25
CA ASN A 27 -10.70 4.68 -17.75
C ASN A 27 -11.21 5.90 -18.55
N GLU A 28 -10.33 6.87 -18.83
CA GLU A 28 -10.63 7.97 -19.73
C GLU A 28 -10.86 7.44 -21.17
N PRO A 29 -11.71 8.11 -21.97
CA PRO A 29 -12.17 7.57 -23.25
C PRO A 29 -11.10 7.50 -24.36
N ASP A 30 -9.95 8.16 -24.19
CA ASP A 30 -8.83 8.11 -25.14
C ASP A 30 -7.48 8.19 -24.40
N PRO A 31 -7.09 7.13 -23.68
CA PRO A 31 -5.86 7.12 -22.91
C PRO A 31 -4.68 6.84 -23.85
N ASP A 32 -3.71 7.75 -23.86
CA ASP A 32 -2.45 7.58 -24.57
C ASP A 32 -1.72 6.30 -24.10
N ILE A 33 -1.22 5.49 -25.04
CA ILE A 33 -0.60 4.18 -24.73
C ILE A 33 0.65 4.32 -23.85
N ASP A 34 1.47 5.34 -24.08
CA ASP A 34 2.67 5.57 -23.28
C ASP A 34 2.29 6.02 -21.86
N SER A 35 1.25 6.85 -21.73
CA SER A 35 0.64 7.21 -20.45
C SER A 35 0.06 5.99 -19.72
N LEU A 36 -0.61 5.09 -20.44
CA LEU A 36 -1.17 3.86 -19.87
C LEU A 36 -0.07 2.96 -19.29
N ALA A 37 1.04 2.80 -20.01
CA ALA A 37 2.18 2.02 -19.53
C ALA A 37 2.76 2.60 -18.23
N GLN A 38 2.96 3.93 -18.17
CA GLN A 38 3.44 4.61 -16.97
C GLN A 38 2.49 4.45 -15.78
N GLN A 39 1.19 4.59 -16.03
CA GLN A 39 0.14 4.41 -15.02
C GLN A 39 0.12 3.00 -14.44
N VAL A 40 0.24 1.97 -15.29
CA VAL A 40 0.30 0.57 -14.86
C VAL A 40 1.57 0.29 -14.05
N THR A 41 2.74 0.79 -14.49
CA THR A 41 3.98 0.65 -13.73
C THR A 41 3.84 1.26 -12.33
N ARG A 42 3.31 2.49 -12.25
CA ARG A 42 3.09 3.18 -10.98
C ARG A 42 2.11 2.43 -10.08
N ALA A 43 0.99 1.95 -10.62
CA ALA A 43 0.04 1.14 -9.87
C ALA A 43 0.70 -0.14 -9.32
N GLY A 44 1.58 -0.79 -10.09
CA GLY A 44 2.35 -1.94 -9.63
C GLY A 44 3.23 -1.65 -8.41
N GLU A 45 3.91 -0.50 -8.40
CA GLU A 45 4.72 -0.05 -7.25
C GLU A 45 3.85 0.17 -6.00
N LEU A 46 2.70 0.83 -6.16
CA LEU A 46 1.76 1.10 -5.07
C LEU A 46 1.17 -0.19 -4.51
N ILE A 47 0.79 -1.14 -5.37
CA ILE A 47 0.27 -2.45 -4.94
C ILE A 47 1.34 -3.21 -4.14
N ARG A 48 2.59 -3.20 -4.59
CA ARG A 48 3.70 -3.83 -3.87
C ARG A 48 3.87 -3.20 -2.49
N PHE A 49 3.89 -1.88 -2.42
CA PHE A 49 3.96 -1.16 -1.14
C PHE A 49 2.81 -1.52 -0.20
N CYS A 50 1.57 -1.56 -0.70
CA CYS A 50 0.40 -1.95 0.07
C CYS A 50 0.51 -3.39 0.60
N ARG A 51 0.99 -4.33 -0.23
CA ARG A 51 1.22 -5.73 0.20
C ARG A 51 2.25 -5.82 1.31
N GLU A 52 3.38 -5.13 1.18
CA GLU A 52 4.43 -5.14 2.20
C GLU A 52 3.92 -4.57 3.54
N ARG A 53 3.10 -3.51 3.49
CA ARG A 53 2.44 -2.96 4.68
C ARG A 53 1.46 -3.94 5.33
N LEU A 54 0.64 -4.62 4.52
CA LEU A 54 -0.32 -5.60 5.02
C LEU A 54 0.38 -6.79 5.68
N LEU A 55 1.44 -7.32 5.06
CA LEU A 55 2.24 -8.41 5.63
C LEU A 55 2.88 -8.03 6.96
N LYS A 56 3.40 -6.80 7.08
CA LYS A 56 3.91 -6.29 8.37
C LYS A 56 2.82 -6.20 9.43
N ALA A 57 1.67 -5.64 9.07
CA ALA A 57 0.54 -5.54 9.98
C ALA A 57 0.03 -6.93 10.41
N GLU A 58 -0.03 -7.89 9.48
CA GLU A 58 -0.40 -9.28 9.75
C GLU A 58 0.58 -9.94 10.71
N ALA A 59 1.89 -9.75 10.51
CA ALA A 59 2.92 -10.25 11.42
C ALA A 59 2.76 -9.63 12.82
N GLU A 60 2.59 -8.31 12.92
CA GLU A 60 2.38 -7.63 14.21
C GLU A 60 1.12 -8.10 14.93
N VAL A 61 0.01 -8.31 14.20
CA VAL A 61 -1.23 -8.87 14.76
C VAL A 61 -1.03 -10.31 15.20
N THR A 62 -0.34 -11.12 14.40
CA THR A 62 -0.02 -12.51 14.73
C THR A 62 0.83 -12.59 15.98
N GLU A 63 1.88 -11.77 16.11
CA GLU A 63 2.70 -11.67 17.32
C GLU A 63 1.88 -11.19 18.53
N ALA A 64 0.99 -10.22 18.35
CA ALA A 64 0.14 -9.72 19.43
C ALA A 64 -0.87 -10.77 19.93
N LEU A 65 -1.35 -11.65 19.04
CA LEU A 65 -2.29 -12.73 19.37
C LEU A 65 -1.57 -14.00 19.86
N ASN A 66 -0.41 -14.33 19.29
CA ASN A 66 0.40 -15.52 19.62
C ASN A 66 1.37 -15.27 20.78
N GLY A 67 1.56 -14.02 21.22
CA GLY A 67 2.29 -13.66 22.44
C GLY A 67 1.71 -14.24 23.74
N GLN A 68 0.69 -15.11 23.64
CA GLN A 68 0.18 -15.93 24.74
C GLN A 68 0.52 -17.43 24.62
N GLU A 69 1.16 -17.91 23.55
CA GLU A 69 1.40 -19.35 23.32
C GLU A 69 2.74 -19.69 22.64
N GLU A 70 3.88 -19.17 23.10
CA GLU A 70 5.19 -19.79 22.78
C GLU A 70 6.08 -19.94 24.01
N GLY A 71 5.58 -20.76 24.94
CA GLY A 71 6.36 -21.49 25.92
C GLY A 71 6.25 -23.00 25.67
N ALA A 72 6.52 -23.49 24.45
CA ALA A 72 6.63 -24.93 24.22
C ALA A 72 7.42 -25.27 22.95
N ARG A 73 8.43 -26.13 23.13
CA ARG A 73 9.16 -26.93 22.14
C ARG A 73 10.30 -26.25 21.39
N GLN A 74 11.46 -26.27 22.07
CA GLN A 74 12.71 -26.61 21.39
C GLN A 74 12.90 -28.12 21.59
N GLU A 75 13.00 -28.88 20.49
CA GLU A 75 13.57 -30.24 20.46
C GLU A 75 14.80 -30.20 19.54
#